data_AF-A0A382B943-F1
#
_entry.id   AF-A0A382B943-F1
#
_cell.length_a   1.000
_cell.length_b   1.000
_cell.length_c   1.000
_cell.angle_alpha   90.00
_cell.angle_beta   90.00
_cell.angle_gamma   90.00
#
_symmetry.space_group_name_H-M   'P 1'
#
loop_
_entity.id
_entity.type
_entity.pdbx_description
1 polymer ?
#
loop_
_entity_poly.entity_id
_entity_poly.type
_entity_poly.pdbx_seq_one_letter_code
_entity_poly.pdbx_strand_id
1 'polypeptide(L)'
;MADLLSIAGNSVKTNQSALAVIGNNIANADTDGYVRQELDIRENLPTRAGTVFLGTGALSSGVKRAYDSLVESSLRSSFSDLRSQAPIIDYTNRVVDLLGGENASLTPALDNFFNSFRDLGLDASSEL
;
A
#
# COMPACT_ATOMS: atom_id res chain seq x y z
N MET A 1 35.67 -21.14 -16.80
CA MET A 1 37.02 -20.58 -17.02
C MET A 1 36.84 -19.12 -17.39
N ALA A 2 37.52 -18.20 -16.71
CA ALA A 2 37.51 -16.78 -17.09
C ALA A 2 38.40 -16.62 -18.32
N ASP A 3 37.81 -16.21 -19.45
CA ASP A 3 38.52 -15.89 -20.69
C ASP A 3 38.04 -14.51 -21.18
N LEU A 4 38.91 -13.75 -21.83
CA LEU A 4 38.61 -12.40 -22.34
C LEU A 4 37.39 -12.43 -23.26
N LEU A 5 37.24 -13.47 -24.07
CA LEU A 5 36.08 -13.64 -24.95
C LEU A 5 34.77 -13.80 -24.18
N SER A 6 34.80 -14.55 -23.06
CA SER A 6 33.65 -14.73 -22.19
C SER A 6 33.27 -13.42 -21.48
N ILE A 7 34.26 -12.68 -21.00
CA ILE A 7 34.05 -11.36 -20.37
C ILE A 7 33.45 -10.39 -21.39
N ALA A 8 34.05 -10.29 -22.59
CA ALA A 8 33.55 -9.43 -23.67
C ALA A 8 32.12 -9.80 -24.08
N GLY A 9 31.84 -11.10 -24.22
CA GLY A 9 30.49 -11.60 -24.54
C GLY A 9 29.46 -11.23 -23.48
N ASN A 10 29.80 -11.34 -22.19
CA ASN A 10 28.93 -10.96 -21.09
C ASN A 10 28.72 -9.43 -21.02
N SER A 11 29.76 -8.64 -21.28
CA SER A 11 29.65 -7.18 -21.36
C SER A 11 28.72 -6.74 -22.49
N VAL A 12 28.84 -7.32 -23.69
CA VAL A 12 27.95 -7.00 -24.82
C VAL A 12 26.50 -7.36 -24.49
N LYS A 13 26.25 -8.55 -23.92
CA LYS A 13 24.90 -8.95 -23.50
C LYS A 13 24.32 -8.01 -22.45
N THR A 14 25.12 -7.61 -21.46
CA THR A 14 24.69 -6.69 -20.40
C THR A 14 24.34 -5.32 -20.96
N ASN A 15 25.15 -4.78 -21.87
CA ASN A 15 24.87 -3.52 -22.56
C ASN A 15 23.64 -3.60 -23.46
N GLN A 16 23.43 -4.72 -24.16
CA GLN A 16 22.23 -4.93 -24.96
C GLN A 16 20.97 -4.90 -24.08
N SER A 17 20.99 -5.57 -22.93
CA SER A 17 19.89 -5.51 -21.96
C SER A 17 19.69 -4.09 -21.41
N ALA A 18 20.78 -3.35 -21.15
CA ALA A 18 20.69 -1.97 -20.68
C ALA A 18 20.01 -1.06 -21.71
N LEU A 19 20.37 -1.19 -22.99
CA LEU A 19 19.73 -0.46 -24.08
C LEU A 19 18.27 -0.85 -24.26
N ALA A 20 17.91 -2.11 -24.06
CA ALA A 20 16.51 -2.56 -24.11
C ALA A 20 15.67 -1.92 -22.99
N VAL A 21 16.21 -1.84 -21.76
CA VAL A 21 15.56 -1.16 -20.63
C VAL A 21 15.43 0.34 -20.89
N ILE A 22 16.48 0.98 -21.43
CA ILE A 22 16.45 2.40 -21.83
C ILE A 22 15.38 2.62 -22.91
N GLY A 23 15.32 1.77 -23.93
CA GLY A 23 14.29 1.85 -24.97
C GLY A 23 12.87 1.70 -24.42
N ASN A 24 12.66 0.77 -23.48
CA ASN A 24 11.38 0.60 -22.81
C ASN A 24 11.00 1.85 -21.98
N ASN A 25 11.95 2.42 -21.25
CA ASN A 25 11.74 3.66 -20.49
C ASN A 25 11.37 4.83 -21.39
N ILE A 26 12.06 5.00 -22.53
CA ILE A 26 11.78 6.07 -23.49
C ILE A 26 10.39 5.88 -24.09
N ALA A 27 10.05 4.66 -24.51
CA ALA A 27 8.74 4.36 -25.10
C ALA A 27 7.56 4.61 -24.13
N ASN A 28 7.80 4.55 -22.82
CA ASN A 28 6.80 4.78 -21.79
C ASN A 28 7.00 6.09 -21.01
N ALA A 29 7.85 7.00 -21.50
CA ALA A 29 8.21 8.22 -20.78
C ALA A 29 6.99 9.10 -20.48
N ASP A 30 6.02 9.13 -21.39
CA ASP A 30 4.78 9.92 -21.28
C ASP A 30 3.57 9.10 -20.80
N THR A 31 3.79 7.84 -20.38
CA THR A 31 2.71 6.98 -19.88
C THR A 31 2.44 7.30 -18.41
N ASP A 32 1.22 7.76 -18.10
CA ASP A 32 0.83 8.03 -16.72
C ASP A 32 0.96 6.79 -15.82
N GLY A 33 1.49 6.99 -14.61
CA GLY A 33 1.78 5.92 -13.66
C GLY A 33 2.97 5.01 -14.03
N TYR A 34 3.69 5.26 -15.13
CA TYR A 34 4.91 4.51 -15.43
C TYR A 34 6.02 4.83 -14.42
N VAL A 35 6.69 3.78 -13.95
CA VAL A 35 7.87 3.92 -13.09
C VAL A 35 9.08 3.44 -13.86
N ARG A 36 10.07 4.33 -13.97
CA ARG A 36 11.33 4.05 -14.64
C ARG A 36 11.95 2.77 -14.12
N GLN A 37 12.45 1.97 -15.05
CA GLN A 37 13.18 0.74 -14.79
C GLN A 37 14.69 0.98 -14.89
N GLU A 38 15.45 0.34 -14.01
CA GLU A 38 16.91 0.40 -13.96
C GLU A 38 17.47 -1.03 -13.99
N LEU A 39 18.46 -1.27 -14.84
CA LEU A 39 19.16 -2.55 -14.89
C LEU A 39 20.15 -2.64 -13.73
N ASP A 40 19.99 -3.64 -12.87
CA ASP A 40 20.93 -3.93 -11.80
C ASP A 40 22.10 -4.76 -12.35
N ILE A 41 23.29 -4.18 -12.38
CA ILE A 41 24.51 -4.84 -12.85
C ILE A 41 25.36 -5.20 -11.64
N ARG A 42 25.74 -6.46 -11.55
CA ARG A 42 26.56 -6.99 -10.44
C ARG A 42 27.81 -7.68 -10.96
N GLU A 43 28.86 -7.66 -10.16
CA GLU A 43 30.04 -8.46 -10.44
C GLU A 43 29.73 -9.95 -10.42
N ASN A 44 30.33 -10.70 -11.32
CA ASN A 44 30.23 -12.15 -11.36
C ASN A 44 31.25 -12.78 -10.40
N LEU A 45 30.96 -13.99 -9.92
CA LEU A 45 31.83 -14.67 -8.98
C LEU A 45 33.23 -14.89 -9.59
N PRO A 46 34.31 -14.45 -8.91
CA PRO A 46 35.66 -14.62 -9.42
C PRO A 46 36.06 -16.09 -9.49
N THR A 47 36.81 -16.45 -10.53
CA THR A 47 37.38 -17.80 -10.68
C THR A 47 38.75 -17.85 -10.03
N ARG A 48 39.03 -18.90 -9.26
CA ARG A 48 40.36 -19.14 -8.68
C ARG A 48 41.29 -19.75 -9.71
N ALA A 49 42.47 -19.15 -9.90
CA ALA A 49 43.57 -19.68 -10.68
C ALA A 49 44.82 -19.78 -9.80
N GLY A 50 45.09 -20.99 -9.28
CA GLY A 50 46.14 -21.22 -8.29
C GLY A 50 45.86 -20.47 -6.98
N THR A 51 46.78 -19.58 -6.60
CA THR A 51 46.68 -18.74 -5.38
C THR A 51 45.96 -17.41 -5.60
N VAL A 52 45.60 -17.07 -6.85
CA VAL A 52 45.03 -15.76 -7.22
C VAL A 52 43.56 -15.91 -7.63
N PHE A 53 42.77 -14.86 -7.41
CA PHE A 53 41.39 -14.75 -7.90
C PHE A 53 41.33 -13.85 -9.12
N LEU A 54 40.69 -14.33 -10.18
CA LEU A 54 40.46 -13.59 -11.42
C LEU A 54 38.99 -13.20 -11.49
N GLY A 55 38.71 -11.91 -11.70
CA GLY A 55 37.36 -11.42 -11.96
C GLY A 55 36.80 -12.00 -13.26
N THR A 56 35.52 -12.36 -13.24
CA THR A 56 34.81 -12.99 -14.37
C THR A 56 33.87 -12.02 -15.10
N GLY A 57 34.04 -10.71 -14.88
CA GLY A 57 33.23 -9.65 -15.46
C GLY A 57 31.99 -9.30 -14.64
N ALA A 58 31.06 -8.58 -15.26
CA ALA A 58 29.78 -8.21 -14.67
C ALA A 58 28.61 -8.80 -15.45
N LEU A 59 27.48 -8.98 -14.77
CA LEU A 59 26.25 -9.55 -15.31
C LEU A 59 25.02 -8.79 -14.83
N SER A 60 24.01 -8.75 -15.67
CA SER A 60 22.69 -8.24 -15.33
C SER A 60 22.03 -9.18 -14.32
N SER A 61 21.84 -8.70 -13.08
CA SER A 61 21.14 -9.45 -12.03
C SER A 61 19.61 -9.36 -12.16
N GLY A 62 19.10 -8.30 -12.78
CA GLY A 62 17.67 -8.07 -12.94
C GLY A 62 17.33 -6.62 -13.22
N VAL A 63 16.04 -6.31 -13.30
CA VAL A 63 15.53 -4.96 -13.51
C VAL A 63 14.79 -4.52 -12.24
N LYS A 64 15.22 -3.41 -11.65
CA LYS A 64 14.57 -2.79 -10.49
C LYS A 64 13.80 -1.54 -10.92
N ARG A 65 12.78 -1.19 -10.15
CA ARG A 65 12.04 0.06 -10.35
C ARG A 65 12.78 1.19 -9.64
N ALA A 66 12.99 2.31 -10.32
CA ALA A 66 13.54 3.53 -9.76
C ALA A 66 12.39 4.36 -9.16
N TYR A 67 11.95 3.97 -7.96
CA TYR A 67 10.98 4.73 -7.17
C TYR A 67 11.54 5.04 -5.79
N ASP A 68 11.00 6.08 -5.16
CA ASP A 68 11.30 6.41 -3.77
C ASP A 68 10.44 5.54 -2.84
N SER A 69 11.06 4.54 -2.24
CA SER A 69 10.38 3.59 -1.36
C SER A 69 9.91 4.24 -0.05
N LEU A 70 10.55 5.32 0.40
CA LEU A 70 10.13 6.05 1.59
C LEU A 70 8.84 6.81 1.30
N VAL A 71 8.81 7.57 0.19
CA VAL A 71 7.62 8.31 -0.23
C VAL A 71 6.44 7.36 -0.48
N GLU A 72 6.67 6.23 -1.16
CA GLU A 72 5.60 5.26 -1.41
C GLU A 72 5.07 4.65 -0.10
N SER A 73 5.97 4.34 0.84
CA SER A 73 5.59 3.81 2.16
C SER A 73 4.77 4.83 2.95
N SER A 74 5.21 6.10 2.97
CA SER A 74 4.50 7.18 3.64
C SER A 74 3.11 7.39 3.02
N LEU A 75 3.01 7.44 1.68
CA LEU A 75 1.74 7.58 0.98
C LEU A 75 0.78 6.43 1.32
N ARG A 76 1.29 5.20 1.33
CA ARG A 76 0.50 4.01 1.67
C ARG A 76 0.01 4.04 3.12
N SER A 77 0.85 4.46 4.05
CA SER A 77 0.47 4.63 5.47
C SER A 77 -0.62 5.68 5.62
N SER A 78 -0.43 6.88 5.07
CA SER A 78 -1.41 7.96 5.17
C SER A 78 -2.76 7.59 4.54
N PHE A 79 -2.76 6.86 3.41
CA PHE A 79 -4.00 6.34 2.83
C PHE A 79 -4.67 5.29 3.70
N SER A 80 -3.89 4.41 4.35
CA SER A 80 -4.40 3.44 5.29
C SER A 80 -5.06 4.12 6.50
N ASP A 81 -4.40 5.13 7.05
CA ASP A 81 -4.89 5.92 8.20
C ASP A 81 -6.14 6.72 7.85
N LEU A 82 -6.21 7.30 6.64
CA LEU A 82 -7.40 7.99 6.17
C LEU A 82 -8.58 7.02 5.99
N ARG A 83 -8.33 5.85 5.38
CA ARG A 83 -9.37 4.84 5.15
C ARG A 83 -9.86 4.21 6.44
N SER A 84 -9.02 4.11 7.47
CA SER A 84 -9.43 3.60 8.77
C SER A 84 -10.31 4.58 9.55
N GLN A 85 -10.22 5.89 9.28
CA GLN A 85 -11.06 6.91 9.91
C GLN A 85 -12.48 6.99 9.35
N ALA A 86 -12.66 6.69 8.05
CA ALA A 86 -13.98 6.73 7.41
C ALA A 86 -15.07 5.92 8.15
N PRO A 87 -14.86 4.64 8.55
CA PRO A 87 -15.85 3.89 9.30
C PRO A 87 -16.08 4.46 10.71
N ILE A 88 -15.05 5.02 11.36
CA ILE A 88 -15.21 5.63 12.69
C ILE A 88 -16.20 6.79 12.61
N ILE A 89 -16.07 7.64 11.59
CA ILE A 89 -16.99 8.75 11.35
C ILE A 89 -18.39 8.24 11.04
N ASP A 90 -18.53 7.23 10.16
CA ASP A 90 -19.83 6.65 9.82
C ASP A 90 -20.55 6.07 11.06
N TYR A 91 -19.86 5.27 11.86
CA TYR A 91 -20.44 4.72 13.09
C TYR A 91 -20.75 5.78 14.13
N THR A 92 -19.89 6.80 14.26
CA THR A 92 -20.14 7.91 15.20
C THR A 92 -21.38 8.69 14.79
N ASN A 93 -21.53 9.02 13.50
CA ASN A 93 -22.71 9.70 12.99
C ASN A 93 -23.97 8.87 13.21
N ARG A 94 -23.93 7.56 12.96
CA ARG A 94 -25.08 6.67 13.25
C ARG A 94 -25.49 6.69 14.72
N VAL A 95 -24.53 6.68 15.64
CA VAL A 95 -24.81 6.77 17.08
C VAL A 95 -25.43 8.12 17.42
N VAL A 96 -24.88 9.22 16.88
CA VAL A 96 -25.42 10.56 17.07
C VAL A 96 -26.85 10.67 16.53
N ASP A 97 -27.12 10.14 15.35
CA ASP A 97 -28.45 10.16 14.74
C ASP A 97 -29.46 9.33 15.54
N LEU A 98 -29.05 8.18 16.08
CA LEU A 98 -29.90 7.37 16.96
C LEU A 98 -30.22 8.07 18.29
N LEU A 99 -29.23 8.72 18.90
CA LEU A 99 -29.41 9.43 20.17
C LEU A 99 -30.13 10.78 20.00
N GLY A 100 -29.94 11.45 18.88
CA GLY A 100 -30.51 12.76 18.57
C GLY A 100 -31.85 12.72 17.85
N GLY A 101 -32.26 11.55 17.33
CA GLY A 101 -33.55 11.39 16.66
C GLY A 101 -34.72 11.40 17.65
N GLU A 102 -35.67 12.32 17.48
CA GLU A 102 -36.86 12.44 18.34
C GLU A 102 -37.70 11.15 18.40
N ASN A 103 -37.67 10.31 17.35
CA ASN A 103 -38.46 9.06 17.28
C ASN A 103 -37.67 7.78 17.60
N ALA A 104 -36.33 7.83 17.56
CA ALA A 104 -35.46 6.67 17.75
C ALA A 104 -34.62 6.76 19.04
N SER A 105 -34.63 7.91 19.71
CA SER A 105 -33.95 8.12 20.98
C SER A 105 -34.66 7.37 22.11
N LEU A 106 -33.90 7.03 23.15
CA LEU A 106 -34.42 6.40 24.37
C LEU A 106 -35.31 7.34 25.18
N THR A 107 -35.22 8.65 24.96
CA THR A 107 -35.88 9.67 25.77
C THR A 107 -37.41 9.57 25.72
N PRO A 108 -38.09 9.56 24.55
CA PRO A 108 -39.54 9.37 24.50
C PRO A 108 -40.01 8.02 25.07
N ALA A 109 -39.22 6.96 24.90
CA ALA A 109 -39.57 5.65 25.45
C ALA A 109 -39.50 5.63 26.99
N LEU A 110 -38.48 6.29 27.56
CA LEU A 110 -38.37 6.49 29.01
C LEU A 110 -39.47 7.42 29.54
N ASP A 111 -39.75 8.51 28.84
CA ASP A 111 -40.83 9.43 29.19
C ASP A 111 -42.19 8.70 29.20
N ASN A 112 -42.49 7.91 28.17
CA ASN A 112 -43.70 7.09 28.10
C ASN A 112 -43.77 6.04 29.22
N PHE A 113 -42.66 5.39 29.55
CA PHE A 113 -42.59 4.43 30.65
C PHE A 113 -42.87 5.07 32.02
N PHE A 114 -42.27 6.23 32.31
CA PHE A 114 -42.52 6.91 33.58
C PHE A 114 -43.91 7.57 33.64
N ASN A 115 -44.43 8.04 32.50
CA ASN A 115 -45.80 8.54 32.40
C ASN A 115 -46.82 7.43 32.68
N SER A 116 -46.70 6.25 32.07
CA SER A 116 -47.63 5.14 32.32
C SER A 116 -47.58 4.64 33.77
N PHE A 117 -46.40 4.66 34.41
CA PHE A 117 -46.27 4.33 35.82
C PHE A 117 -46.92 5.37 36.75
N ARG A 118 -46.82 6.66 36.39
CA ARG A 118 -47.51 7.75 37.12
C ARG A 118 -49.02 7.62 36.97
N ASP A 119 -49.50 7.35 35.76
CA ASP A 119 -50.92 7.25 35.48
C ASP A 119 -51.55 6.05 36.21
N LEU A 120 -50.84 4.90 36.27
CA LEU A 120 -51.22 3.76 37.12
C LEU A 120 -51.28 4.11 38.62
N GLY A 121 -50.37 4.95 39.09
CA GLY A 121 -50.34 5.40 40.49
C GLY A 121 -51.43 6.41 40.85
N LEU A 122 -51.91 7.19 39.87
CA LEU A 122 -52.96 8.19 40.03
C LEU A 122 -54.36 7.61 39.79
N ASP A 123 -54.50 6.62 38.91
CA ASP A 123 -55.72 5.88 38.64
C ASP A 123 -55.41 4.39 38.39
N ALA A 124 -55.50 3.58 39.46
CA ALA A 124 -55.20 2.16 39.42
C ALA A 124 -56.18 1.33 38.57
N SER A 125 -57.22 1.95 38.00
CA SER A 125 -58.25 1.31 37.17
C SER A 125 -58.17 1.63 35.68
N SER A 126 -57.23 2.47 35.25
CA SER A 126 -57.08 2.80 33.83
C SER A 126 -56.48 1.62 33.06
N GLU A 127 -57.29 1.02 32.20
CA GLU A 127 -56.90 -0.06 31.26
C GLU A 127 -55.87 0.44 30.23
N LEU A 128 -55.00 -0.49 29.81
CA LEU A 128 -53.93 -0.35 28.80
C LEU A 128 -54.40 0.22 27.46
#